data_AF-A0A8R2R134-F1
#
_entry.id   AF-A0A8R2R134-F1
#
_cell.length_a   1.000
_cell.length_b   1.000
_cell.length_c   1.000
_cell.angle_alpha   90.00
_cell.angle_beta   90.00
_cell.angle_gamma   90.00
#
_symmetry.space_group_name_H-M   'P 1'
#
loop_
_entity.id
_entity.type
_entity.pdbx_description
1 polymer ?
#
loop_
_entity_poly.entity_id
_entity_poly.type
_entity_poly.pdbx_seq_one_letter_code
_entity_poly.pdbx_strand_id
1 'polypeptide(L)'
;MYLIYIFQIFYFVSNILLRILSHVQLAILMNSINWLQHVAYSNIVMVLLTLAKEGIILIVLIAKCEKIYCVIGDVQTACQLALGNAACPEKRRFCKNVRRSSSAAFSKIYICNILAVDAKLAVSLMSVTTTYTIVMLQAILIK
;
A
#
# COMPACT_ATOMS: atom_id res chain seq x y z
N MET A 1 2.07 -8.21 14.48
CA MET A 1 2.48 -6.97 13.77
C MET A 1 2.30 -7.08 12.26
N TYR A 2 2.84 -8.12 11.60
CA TYR A 2 2.64 -8.39 10.16
C TYR A 2 1.17 -8.47 9.71
N LEU A 3 0.34 -9.22 10.45
CA LEU A 3 -1.10 -9.33 10.18
C LEU A 3 -1.84 -7.99 10.21
N ILE A 4 -1.40 -7.05 11.07
CA ILE A 4 -2.02 -5.73 11.19
C ILE A 4 -1.78 -4.93 9.90
N TYR A 5 -0.56 -4.96 9.36
CA TYR A 5 -0.23 -4.26 8.12
C TYR A 5 -0.94 -4.87 6.91
N ILE A 6 -1.04 -6.20 6.83
CA ILE A 6 -1.80 -6.88 5.77
C ILE A 6 -3.28 -6.51 5.86
N PHE A 7 -3.87 -6.53 7.07
CA PHE A 7 -5.27 -6.16 7.28
C PHE A 7 -5.52 -4.69 6.91
N GLN A 8 -4.59 -3.79 7.26
CA GLN A 8 -4.70 -2.37 6.98
C GLN A 8 -4.63 -2.06 5.48
N ILE A 9 -3.76 -2.75 4.73
CA ILE A 9 -3.69 -2.59 3.27
C ILE A 9 -4.89 -3.26 2.59
N PHE A 10 -5.35 -4.43 3.06
CA PHE A 10 -6.55 -5.08 2.54
C PHE A 10 -7.81 -4.22 2.75
N TYR A 11 -7.94 -3.63 3.95
CA TYR A 11 -8.99 -2.67 4.26
C TYR A 11 -8.94 -1.46 3.33
N PHE A 12 -7.74 -0.91 3.09
CA PHE A 12 -7.54 0.20 2.16
C PHE A 12 -8.01 -0.13 0.74
N VAL A 13 -7.56 -1.27 0.18
CA VAL A 13 -7.92 -1.70 -1.17
C VAL A 13 -9.44 -1.92 -1.28
N SER A 14 -10.03 -2.61 -0.31
CA SER A 14 -11.47 -2.87 -0.28
C SER A 14 -12.29 -1.58 -0.17
N ASN A 15 -11.83 -0.63 0.66
CA ASN A 15 -12.48 0.67 0.86
C ASN A 15 -12.43 1.53 -0.42
N ILE A 16 -11.31 1.50 -1.17
CA ILE A 16 -11.22 2.14 -2.49
C ILE A 16 -12.21 1.52 -3.48
N LEU A 17 -12.21 0.19 -3.60
CA LEU A 17 -13.10 -0.50 -4.55
C LEU A 17 -14.57 -0.20 -4.27
N LEU A 18 -14.99 -0.28 -3.00
CA LEU A 18 -16.36 0.02 -2.57
C LEU A 18 -16.74 1.47 -2.85
N ARG A 19 -15.82 2.42 -2.63
CA ARG A 19 -16.07 3.84 -2.94
C ARG A 19 -16.20 4.08 -4.43
N ILE A 20 -15.30 3.55 -5.26
CA ILE A 20 -15.40 3.66 -6.71
C ILE A 20 -16.76 3.12 -7.19
N LEU A 21 -17.19 1.96 -6.68
CA LEU A 21 -18.51 1.40 -6.99
C LEU A 21 -19.65 2.35 -6.60
N SER A 22 -19.59 2.92 -5.39
CA SER A 22 -20.61 3.86 -4.91
C SER A 22 -20.69 5.13 -5.76
N HIS A 23 -19.57 5.60 -6.32
CA HIS A 23 -19.53 6.74 -7.23
C HIS A 23 -20.14 6.46 -8.58
N VAL A 24 -19.84 5.30 -9.16
CA VAL A 24 -20.48 4.86 -10.41
C VAL A 24 -22.00 4.83 -10.22
N GLN A 25 -22.46 4.26 -9.11
CA GLN A 25 -23.88 4.14 -8.81
C GLN A 25 -24.55 5.50 -8.57
N LEU A 26 -23.86 6.43 -7.91
CA LEU A 26 -24.30 7.82 -7.74
C LEU A 26 -24.37 8.57 -9.08
N ALA A 27 -23.38 8.40 -9.97
CA ALA A 27 -23.37 9.04 -11.28
C ALA A 27 -24.55 8.57 -12.15
N ILE A 28 -24.86 7.27 -12.13
CA ILE A 28 -26.03 6.70 -12.82
C ILE A 28 -27.33 7.29 -12.25
N LEU A 29 -27.46 7.35 -10.92
CA LEU A 29 -28.64 7.90 -10.25
C LEU A 29 -28.82 9.40 -10.54
N MET A 30 -27.73 10.16 -10.56
CA MET A 30 -27.75 11.60 -10.84
C MET A 30 -28.10 11.93 -12.28
N ASN A 31 -27.72 11.07 -13.24
CA ASN A 31 -28.16 11.20 -14.63
C ASN A 31 -29.70 11.09 -14.77
N SER A 32 -30.37 10.44 -13.82
CA SER A 32 -31.83 10.33 -13.82
C SER A 32 -32.56 11.50 -13.14
N ILE A 33 -31.87 12.37 -12.37
CA ILE A 33 -32.52 13.42 -11.55
C ILE A 33 -31.75 14.75 -11.59
N ASN A 34 -32.31 15.75 -12.29
CA ASN A 34 -31.68 17.05 -12.56
C ASN A 34 -31.38 17.95 -11.33
N TRP A 35 -32.05 17.76 -10.19
CA TRP A 35 -31.90 18.63 -9.00
C TRP A 35 -30.76 18.25 -8.04
N LEU A 36 -30.04 17.15 -8.31
CA LEU A 36 -28.99 16.63 -7.42
C LEU A 36 -27.56 17.14 -7.71
N GLN A 37 -27.38 18.09 -8.63
CA GLN A 37 -26.05 18.52 -9.09
C GLN A 37 -25.18 19.11 -7.96
N HIS A 38 -25.72 19.95 -7.07
CA HIS A 38 -24.94 20.48 -5.94
C HIS A 38 -24.53 19.40 -4.93
N VAL A 39 -25.41 18.42 -4.68
CA VAL A 39 -25.13 17.27 -3.82
C VAL A 39 -24.08 16.37 -4.46
N ALA A 40 -24.05 16.27 -5.79
CA ALA A 40 -23.03 15.55 -6.55
C ALA A 40 -21.64 16.13 -6.36
N TYR A 41 -21.48 17.43 -6.57
CA TYR A 41 -20.19 18.12 -6.43
C TYR A 41 -19.62 18.02 -5.02
N SER A 42 -20.46 18.23 -3.99
CA SER A 42 -20.04 18.08 -2.59
C SER A 42 -19.54 16.67 -2.27
N ASN A 43 -20.23 15.64 -2.77
CA ASN A 43 -19.83 14.25 -2.58
C ASN A 43 -18.52 13.89 -3.30
N ILE A 44 -18.31 14.40 -4.52
CA ILE A 44 -17.06 14.19 -5.27
C ILE A 44 -15.87 14.78 -4.50
N VAL A 45 -15.99 16.01 -4.01
CA VAL A 45 -14.92 16.68 -3.25
C VAL A 45 -14.60 15.92 -1.95
N MET A 46 -15.63 15.52 -1.20
CA MET A 46 -15.47 14.71 0.02
C MET A 46 -14.72 13.41 -0.23
N VAL A 47 -14.97 12.78 -1.38
CA VAL A 47 -14.30 11.52 -1.75
C VAL A 47 -12.88 11.74 -2.19
N LEU A 48 -12.60 12.77 -3.01
CA LEU A 48 -11.23 13.10 -3.38
C LEU A 48 -10.37 13.38 -2.14
N LEU A 49 -10.92 14.13 -1.17
CA LEU A 49 -10.25 14.39 0.11
C LEU A 49 -10.01 13.10 0.92
N THR A 50 -11.01 12.22 0.96
CA THR A 50 -10.88 10.93 1.66
C THR A 50 -9.84 10.03 1.00
N LEU A 51 -9.85 9.92 -0.33
CA LEU A 51 -8.86 9.15 -1.11
C LEU A 51 -7.45 9.70 -0.91
N ALA A 52 -7.29 11.02 -0.90
CA ALA A 52 -5.99 11.65 -0.62
C ALA A 52 -5.50 11.31 0.80
N LYS A 53 -6.37 11.41 1.81
CA LYS A 53 -6.03 11.09 3.20
C LYS A 53 -5.57 9.64 3.34
N GLU A 54 -6.34 8.71 2.79
CA GLU A 54 -6.02 7.28 2.85
C GLU A 54 -4.72 6.99 2.05
N GLY A 55 -4.52 7.63 0.89
CA GLY A 55 -3.31 7.47 0.08
C GLY A 55 -2.04 7.91 0.81
N ILE A 56 -2.10 9.03 1.54
CA ILE A 56 -1.00 9.49 2.41
C ILE A 56 -0.67 8.44 3.48
N ILE A 57 -1.68 7.86 4.12
CA ILE A 57 -1.49 6.81 5.14
C ILE A 57 -0.80 5.59 4.52
N LEU A 58 -1.21 5.18 3.31
CA LEU A 58 -0.59 4.07 2.59
C LEU A 58 0.88 4.36 2.25
N ILE A 59 1.20 5.55 1.76
CA ILE A 59 2.58 5.96 1.44
C ILE A 59 3.45 5.91 2.69
N VAL A 60 2.99 6.48 3.81
CA VAL A 60 3.70 6.46 5.09
C VAL A 60 3.93 5.03 5.56
N LEU A 61 2.93 4.16 5.38
CA LEU A 61 3.04 2.75 5.76
C LEU A 61 4.10 2.02 4.92
N ILE A 62 4.07 2.20 3.59
CA ILE A 62 5.00 1.56 2.67
C ILE A 62 6.44 2.06 2.93
N ALA A 63 6.62 3.36 3.16
CA ALA A 63 7.92 3.92 3.52
C ALA A 63 8.48 3.33 4.83
N LYS A 64 7.62 3.07 5.82
CA LYS A 64 8.03 2.37 7.06
C LYS A 64 8.43 0.92 6.77
N CYS A 65 7.66 0.19 5.96
CA CYS A 65 8.00 -1.18 5.56
C CYS A 65 9.33 -1.24 4.82
N GLU A 66 9.55 -0.33 3.86
CA GLU A 66 10.79 -0.23 3.09
C GLU A 66 12.00 0.05 3.98
N LYS A 67 11.87 0.96 4.96
CA LYS A 67 12.92 1.20 5.94
C LYS A 67 13.29 -0.06 6.73
N ILE A 68 12.30 -0.85 7.13
CA ILE A 68 12.54 -2.13 7.83
C ILE A 68 13.25 -3.12 6.89
N TYR A 69 12.87 -3.17 5.61
CA TYR A 69 13.53 -4.01 4.60
C TYR A 69 15.00 -3.65 4.44
N CYS A 70 15.33 -2.36 4.33
CA CYS A 70 16.70 -1.89 4.22
C CYS A 70 17.52 -2.27 5.47
N VAL A 71 17.02 -1.96 6.67
CA VAL A 71 17.74 -2.26 7.93
C VAL A 71 18.03 -3.76 8.07
N ILE A 72 17.11 -4.63 7.67
CA ILE A 72 17.33 -6.07 7.75
C ILE A 72 18.31 -6.55 6.68
N GLY A 73 18.26 -5.97 5.47
CA GLY A 73 19.27 -6.18 4.44
C GLY A 73 20.67 -5.77 4.92
N ASP A 74 20.79 -4.63 5.60
CA ASP A 74 22.05 -4.13 6.17
C ASP A 74 22.58 -5.08 7.25
N VAL A 75 21.71 -5.54 8.16
CA VAL A 75 22.08 -6.51 9.22
C VAL A 75 22.55 -7.83 8.62
N GLN A 76 21.88 -8.33 7.58
CA GLN A 76 22.29 -9.55 6.88
C GLN A 76 23.64 -9.39 6.20
N THR A 77 23.86 -8.25 5.53
CA THR A 77 25.12 -7.91 4.85
C THR A 77 26.27 -7.77 5.86
N ALA A 78 26.06 -7.03 6.95
CA ALA A 78 27.03 -6.89 8.03
C ALA A 78 27.38 -8.24 8.67
N CYS A 79 26.39 -9.11 8.92
CA CYS A 79 26.64 -10.46 9.41
C CYS A 79 27.40 -11.33 8.39
N GLN A 80 27.18 -11.12 7.09
CA GLN A 80 27.89 -11.84 6.03
C GLN A 80 29.36 -11.42 5.94
N LEU A 81 29.65 -10.12 6.02
CA LEU A 81 31.01 -9.59 6.09
C LEU A 81 31.73 -10.06 7.36
N ALA A 82 31.03 -10.02 8.50
CA ALA A 82 31.56 -10.52 9.76
C ALA A 82 31.85 -12.03 9.72
N LEU A 83 31.06 -12.82 9.01
CA LEU A 83 31.31 -14.25 8.81
C LEU A 83 32.57 -14.53 7.97
N GLY A 84 32.88 -13.67 6.99
CA GLY A 84 34.10 -13.77 6.17
C GLY A 84 35.38 -13.46 6.95
N ASN A 85 35.29 -12.54 7.92
CA ASN A 85 36.44 -12.09 8.73
C ASN A 85 36.48 -12.70 10.15
N ALA A 86 35.54 -13.58 10.52
CA ALA A 86 35.43 -14.09 11.89
C ALA A 86 36.49 -15.16 12.19
N ALA A 87 37.53 -14.78 12.93
CA ALA A 87 38.45 -15.73 13.57
C ALA A 87 37.81 -16.49 14.75
N CYS A 88 36.74 -15.94 15.37
CA CYS A 88 36.13 -16.50 16.57
C CYS A 88 34.87 -17.34 16.27
N PRO A 89 34.78 -18.60 16.73
CA PRO A 89 33.64 -19.49 16.50
C PRO A 89 32.31 -18.95 17.04
N GLU A 90 32.34 -18.24 18.16
CA GLU A 90 31.14 -17.70 18.81
C GLU A 90 30.49 -16.59 17.98
N LYS A 91 31.31 -15.64 17.48
CA LYS A 91 30.86 -14.59 16.55
C LYS A 91 30.27 -15.19 15.28
N ARG A 92 30.89 -16.25 14.76
CA ARG A 92 30.41 -16.99 13.60
C ARG A 92 29.04 -17.64 13.87
N ARG A 93 28.84 -18.24 15.04
CA ARG A 93 27.55 -18.84 15.43
C ARG A 93 26.47 -17.78 15.60
N PHE A 94 26.80 -16.65 16.24
CA PHE A 94 25.89 -15.52 16.40
C PHE A 94 25.40 -14.97 15.05
N CYS A 95 26.31 -14.63 14.14
CA CYS A 95 25.95 -14.11 12.82
C CYS A 95 25.13 -15.11 11.98
N LYS A 96 25.42 -16.42 12.10
CA LYS A 96 24.59 -17.47 11.46
C LYS A 96 23.18 -17.52 12.03
N ASN A 97 23.03 -17.40 13.35
CA ASN A 97 21.72 -17.41 14.00
C ASN A 97 20.92 -16.16 13.65
N VAL A 98 21.55 -14.98 13.61
CA VAL A 98 20.91 -13.73 13.17
C VAL A 98 20.46 -13.83 11.71
N ARG A 99 21.30 -14.37 10.81
CA ARG A 99 20.89 -14.61 9.41
C ARG A 99 19.74 -15.60 9.28
N ARG A 100 19.76 -16.70 10.05
CA ARG A 100 18.66 -17.67 10.05
C ARG A 100 17.37 -17.07 10.58
N SER A 101 17.44 -16.37 11.72
CA SER A 101 16.29 -15.72 12.34
C SER A 101 15.70 -14.65 11.44
N SER A 102 16.54 -13.78 10.86
CA SER A 102 16.07 -12.77 9.90
C SER A 102 15.49 -13.41 8.64
N SER A 103 16.09 -14.46 8.06
CA SER A 103 15.52 -15.09 6.87
C SER A 103 14.21 -15.85 7.15
N ALA A 104 14.06 -16.43 8.34
CA ALA A 104 12.86 -17.19 8.72
C ALA A 104 11.72 -16.29 9.23
N ALA A 105 12.05 -15.22 9.96
CA ALA A 105 11.08 -14.28 10.51
C ALA A 105 10.75 -13.12 9.55
N PHE A 106 11.56 -12.93 8.51
CA PHE A 106 11.46 -11.79 7.61
C PHE A 106 11.49 -12.24 6.15
N SER A 107 10.32 -12.58 5.61
CA SER A 107 10.08 -12.49 4.17
C SER A 107 9.58 -11.08 3.85
N LYS A 108 9.81 -10.59 2.62
CA LYS A 108 9.05 -9.44 2.12
C LYS A 108 7.56 -9.64 2.44
N ILE A 109 6.87 -8.58 2.85
CA ILE A 109 5.44 -8.67 3.14
C ILE A 109 4.75 -8.85 1.79
N TYR A 110 3.99 -9.93 1.64
CA TYR A 110 3.13 -10.17 0.50
C TYR A 110 1.68 -10.16 0.94
N ILE A 111 0.82 -9.47 0.19
CA ILE A 111 -0.63 -9.53 0.33
C ILE A 111 -1.13 -10.63 -0.61
N CYS A 112 -1.89 -11.57 -0.04
CA CYS A 112 -2.45 -12.72 -0.75
C CYS A 112 -1.40 -13.54 -1.53
N ASN A 113 -0.12 -13.45 -1.16
CA ASN A 113 1.01 -14.04 -1.89
C ASN A 113 1.18 -13.56 -3.35
N ILE A 114 0.47 -12.49 -3.74
CA ILE A 114 0.38 -11.99 -5.13
C ILE A 114 1.01 -10.59 -5.24
N LEU A 115 0.82 -9.74 -4.22
CA LEU A 115 1.31 -8.36 -4.24
C LEU A 115 2.35 -8.14 -3.15
N ALA A 116 3.61 -7.91 -3.54
CA ALA A 116 4.64 -7.46 -2.62
C ALA A 116 4.26 -6.06 -2.11
N VAL A 117 4.29 -5.85 -0.79
CA VAL A 117 4.14 -4.52 -0.18
C VAL A 117 5.46 -3.80 -0.34
N ASP A 118 5.64 -3.18 -1.50
CA ASP A 118 6.78 -2.36 -1.86
C ASP A 118 6.32 -1.04 -2.50
N ALA A 119 7.26 -0.16 -2.84
CA ALA A 119 6.95 1.10 -3.50
C ALA A 119 6.16 0.93 -4.81
N LYS A 120 6.29 -0.23 -5.50
CA LYS A 120 5.57 -0.50 -6.75
C LYS A 120 4.08 -0.72 -6.47
N LEU A 121 3.73 -1.35 -5.35
CA LEU A 121 2.33 -1.46 -4.93
C LEU A 121 1.68 -0.09 -4.75
N ALA A 122 2.36 0.85 -4.08
CA ALA A 122 1.86 2.22 -3.89
C ALA A 122 1.58 2.89 -5.24
N VAL A 123 2.57 2.84 -6.14
CA VAL A 123 2.50 3.48 -7.47
C VAL A 123 1.42 2.85 -8.34
N SER A 124 1.32 1.52 -8.35
CA SER A 124 0.29 0.80 -9.10
C SER A 124 -1.11 1.15 -8.61
N LEU A 125 -1.30 1.24 -7.29
CA LEU A 125 -2.59 1.54 -6.69
C LEU A 125 -2.99 3.01 -6.92
N MET A 126 -2.04 3.93 -6.84
CA MET A 126 -2.23 5.33 -7.23
C MET A 126 -2.61 5.45 -8.71
N SER A 127 -1.89 4.75 -9.60
CA SER A 127 -2.18 4.77 -11.04
C SER A 127 -3.60 4.29 -11.37
N VAL A 128 -4.02 3.17 -10.78
CA VAL A 128 -5.39 2.66 -10.93
C VAL A 128 -6.40 3.67 -10.40
N THR A 129 -6.18 4.21 -9.21
CA THR A 129 -7.08 5.19 -8.59
C THR A 129 -7.21 6.47 -9.43
N THR A 130 -6.10 7.01 -9.93
CA THR A 130 -6.09 8.18 -10.81
C THR A 130 -6.83 7.89 -12.11
N THR A 131 -6.60 6.73 -12.72
CA THR A 131 -7.26 6.34 -13.98
C THR A 131 -8.78 6.26 -13.80
N TYR A 132 -9.26 5.58 -12.76
CA TYR A 132 -10.70 5.51 -12.47
C TYR A 132 -11.28 6.88 -12.14
N THR A 133 -10.56 7.71 -11.39
CA THR A 133 -11.00 9.08 -11.07
C THR A 133 -11.16 9.93 -12.33
N ILE A 134 -10.20 9.85 -13.27
CA ILE A 134 -10.25 10.55 -14.56
C ILE A 134 -11.46 10.08 -15.37
N VAL A 135 -11.67 8.76 -15.49
CA VAL A 135 -12.82 8.20 -16.22
C VAL A 135 -14.14 8.69 -15.62
N MET A 136 -14.25 8.74 -14.29
CA MET A 136 -15.43 9.29 -13.61
C MET A 136 -15.63 10.78 -13.91
N LEU A 137 -14.55 11.58 -13.84
CA LEU A 137 -14.61 13.01 -14.14
C LEU A 137 -15.03 13.25 -15.60
N GLN A 138 -14.51 12.47 -16.53
CA GLN A 138 -14.87 12.53 -17.95
C GLN A 138 -16.35 12.19 -18.16
N ALA A 139 -16.86 11.14 -17.53
CA ALA A 139 -18.28 10.75 -17.64
C ALA A 139 -19.26 11.81 -17.08
N ILE A 140 -18.81 12.65 -16.15
CA ILE A 140 -19.63 13.71 -15.54
C ILE A 140 -19.51 15.03 -16.33
N LEU A 141 -18.30 15.39 -16.76
CA LEU A 141 -18.01 16.68 -17.41
C LEU A 141 -18.29 16.66 -18.91
N ILE A 142 -18.12 15.52 -19.57
CA ILE A 142 -18.36 15.33 -20.99
C ILE A 142 -19.69 14.59 -21.10
N LYS A 143 -20.78 15.36 -21.23
CA LYS A 143 -22.10 14.83 -21.62
C LYS A 143 -22.13 14.51 -23.12
#